data_AF-A0A7J4UEB0-F1
#
_entry.id   AF-A0A7J4UEB0-F1
#
_cell.length_a   1.000
_cell.length_b   1.000
_cell.length_c   1.000
_cell.angle_alpha   90.00
_cell.angle_beta   90.00
_cell.angle_gamma   90.00
#
_symmetry.space_group_name_H-M   'P 1'
#
loop_
_entity.id
_entity.type
_entity.pdbx_description
1 polymer ?
#
loop_
_entity_poly.entity_id
_entity_poly.type
_entity_poly.pdbx_seq_one_letter_code
_entity_poly.pdbx_strand_id
1 'polypeptide(L)' 'MFGEIIFACGLGIFLGIISGIIPGIHVNLLSVIVLSLSPILLHYFSPLGLASFILSIAITHTFIDVIPTTF' A
#
# COMPACT_ATOMS: atom_id res chain seq x y z
N MET A 1 -3.22 16.58 7.64
CA MET A 1 -3.76 15.40 8.35
C MET A 1 -4.89 14.73 7.59
N PHE A 2 -6.14 15.21 7.59
CA PHE A 2 -7.23 14.45 6.94
C PHE A 2 -7.06 14.30 5.41
N GLY A 3 -6.74 15.39 4.70
CA GLY A 3 -6.51 15.33 3.25
C GLY A 3 -5.29 14.49 2.85
N GLU A 4 -4.25 14.48 3.69
CA GLU A 4 -3.06 13.63 3.50
C GLU A 4 -3.42 12.15 3.62
N ILE A 5 -4.25 11.77 4.59
CA ILE A 5 -4.74 10.39 4.75
C ILE A 5 -5.56 9.97 3.53
N ILE A 6 -6.47 10.82 3.04
CA ILE A 6 -7.26 10.51 1.84
C ILE A 6 -6.34 10.31 0.63
N PHE A 7 -5.36 11.20 0.46
CA PHE A 7 -4.40 11.10 -0.63
C PHE A 7 -3.54 9.83 -0.53
N ALA A 8 -3.03 9.53 0.67
CA ALA A 8 -2.30 8.32 0.98
C ALA A 8 -3.14 7.06 0.68
N CYS A 9 -4.40 7.01 1.12
CA CYS A 9 -5.31 5.92 0.81
C CYS A 9 -5.54 5.78 -0.71
N GLY A 10 -5.71 6.87 -1.45
CA GLY A 10 -5.87 6.83 -2.90
C GLY A 10 -4.67 6.22 -3.62
N LEU A 11 -3.45 6.64 -3.26
CA LEU A 11 -2.22 6.07 -3.82
C LEU A 11 -2.04 4.61 -3.43
N GLY A 12 -2.36 4.25 -2.19
CA GLY A 12 -2.22 2.87 -1.73
C GLY A 12 -3.25 1.93 -2.34
N ILE A 13 -4.48 2.39 -2.59
CA ILE A 13 -5.47 1.65 -3.40
C ILE A 13 -4.93 1.39 -4.80
N PHE A 14 -4.38 2.42 -5.47
CA PHE A 14 -3.82 2.27 -6.80
C PHE A 14 -2.69 1.21 -6.86
N LEU A 15 -1.73 1.28 -5.93
CA LEU A 15 -0.67 0.29 -5.85
C LEU A 15 -1.17 -1.09 -5.40
N GLY A 16 -2.18 -1.15 -4.54
CA GLY A 16 -2.82 -2.38 -4.11
C GLY A 16 -3.50 -3.11 -5.26
N ILE A 17 -4.16 -2.39 -6.18
CA ILE A 17 -4.75 -2.97 -7.40
C ILE A 17 -3.65 -3.56 -8.27
N ILE A 18 -2.60 -2.78 -8.57
CA ILE A 18 -1.50 -3.25 -9.44
C ILE A 18 -0.85 -4.50 -8.84
N SER A 19 -0.51 -4.44 -7.55
CA SER A 19 0.18 -5.54 -6.89
C SER A 19 -0.69 -6.78 -6.69
N GLY A 20 -2.01 -6.63 -6.47
CA GLY A 20 -2.91 -7.77 -6.34
C GLY A 20 -3.22 -8.45 -7.66
N ILE A 21 -3.10 -7.76 -8.81
CA ILE A 21 -3.30 -8.39 -10.13
C ILE A 21 -2.07 -9.21 -10.55
N ILE A 22 -0.88 -8.79 -10.14
CA ILE A 22 0.38 -9.45 -10.54
C ILE A 22 0.60 -10.68 -9.65
N PRO A 23 0.55 -11.91 -10.22
CA PRO A 23 0.74 -13.12 -9.45
C PRO A 23 2.12 -13.15 -8.80
N GLY A 24 2.20 -13.64 -7.56
CA GLY A 24 3.44 -13.83 -6.82
C GLY A 24 3.99 -12.60 -6.11
N ILE A 25 3.33 -11.44 -6.19
CA ILE A 25 3.61 -10.32 -5.29
C ILE A 25 2.84 -10.53 -4.00
N HIS A 26 3.51 -10.40 -2.85
CA HIS A 26 2.86 -10.43 -1.55
C HIS A 26 2.85 -9.06 -0.89
N VAL A 27 1.73 -8.71 -0.26
CA VAL A 27 1.57 -7.48 0.54
C VAL A 27 2.70 -7.24 1.56
N ASN A 28 3.25 -8.31 2.16
CA ASN A 28 4.31 -8.19 3.15
C ASN A 28 5.59 -7.60 2.55
N LEU A 29 5.93 -7.96 1.31
CA LEU A 29 7.09 -7.42 0.61
C LEU A 29 6.92 -5.92 0.36
N LEU A 30 5.73 -5.50 -0.09
CA LEU A 30 5.42 -4.09 -0.30
C LEU A 30 5.50 -3.29 1.00
N SER A 31 4.96 -3.84 2.09
CA SER A 31 5.01 -3.21 3.40
C SER A 31 6.44 -2.99 3.88
N VAL A 32 7.32 -3.99 3.71
CA VAL A 32 8.74 -3.88 4.07
C VAL A 32 9.47 -2.85 3.20
N ILE A 33 9.18 -2.78 1.90
CA ILE A 33 9.77 -1.77 1.00
C ILE A 33 9.42 -0.36 1.48
N VAL A 34 8.13 -0.11 1.75
CA VAL A 34 7.66 1.21 2.22
C VAL A 34 8.27 1.54 3.59
N LEU A 35 8.34 0.57 4.51
CA LEU A 35 8.96 0.76 5.82
C LEU A 35 10.47 1.02 5.71
N SER A 36 11.17 0.36 4.79
CA SER A 36 12.61 0.58 4.56
C SER A 36 12.89 1.98 4.01
N LEU A 37 11.94 2.54 3.25
CA LEU A 37 11.99 3.93 2.76
C LEU A 37 11.44 4.94 3.77
N SER A 38 10.90 4.49 4.91
CA SER A 38 10.28 5.37 5.91
C SER A 38 11.20 6.47 6.45
N PRO A 39 12.53 6.29 6.64
CA PRO A 39 13.37 7.39 7.09
C PRO A 39 13.34 8.58 6.12
N ILE A 40 13.23 8.32 4.81
CA ILE A 40 13.14 9.35 3.77
C ILE A 40 11.72 9.90 3.69
N LEU A 41 10.72 9.02 3.66
CA LEU A 41 9.32 9.40 3.49
C LEU A 41 8.78 10.22 4.67
N LEU A 42 9.27 9.98 5.89
CA LEU A 42 8.87 10.71 7.10
C LEU A 42 9.34 12.18 7.12
N HIS A 43 10.25 12.59 6.22
CA HIS A 43 10.56 14.01 6.03
C HIS A 43 9.45 14.77 5.29
N TYR A 44 8.59 14.06 4.53
CA TYR A 44 7.56 14.65 3.68
C TYR A 44 6.14 14.33 4.16
N PHE A 45 5.95 13.16 4.77
CA PHE A 45 4.65 12.65 5.19
C PHE A 45 4.64 12.36 6.69
N SER A 46 3.46 12.48 7.30
CA SER A 46 3.27 12.10 8.69
C SER A 46 3.35 10.57 8.86
N PRO A 47 3.75 10.07 10.04
CA PRO A 47 3.71 8.64 10.34
C PRO A 47 2.32 8.04 10.12
N LEU A 48 1.26 8.80 10.40
CA LEU A 48 -0.11 8.35 10.26
C LEU A 48 -0.54 8.30 8.78
N GLY A 49 -0.07 9.24 7.95
CA GLY A 49 -0.23 9.18 6.49
C GLY A 49 0.44 7.95 5.89
N LEU A 50 1.69 7.67 6.28
CA LEU A 50 2.41 6.46 5.88
C LEU A 50 1.72 5.17 6.33
N ALA A 51 1.25 5.12 7.59
CA ALA A 51 0.49 3.97 8.08
C ALA A 51 -0.81 3.76 7.30
N SER A 52 -1.54 4.84 6.98
CA SER A 52 -2.76 4.75 6.17
C SER A 52 -2.49 4.29 4.73
N PHE A 53 -1.37 4.71 4.14
CA PHE A 53 -0.90 4.24 2.84
C PHE A 53 -0.65 2.74 2.86
N ILE A 54 0.18 2.24 3.79
CA ILE A 54 0.48 0.81 3.92
C ILE A 54 -0.81 0.00 4.15
N LEU A 55 -1.70 0.47 5.03
CA LEU A 55 -2.96 -0.20 5.32
C LEU A 55 -3.86 -0.28 4.07
N SER A 56 -3.96 0.80 3.30
CA SER A 56 -4.77 0.82 2.07
C SER A 56 -4.20 -0.08 0.98
N ILE A 57 -2.87 -0.17 0.83
CA ILE A 57 -2.21 -1.16 -0.04
C ILE A 57 -2.61 -2.55 0.42
N ALA A 58 -2.48 -2.83 1.71
CA ALA A 58 -2.68 -4.17 2.24
C ALA A 58 -4.10 -4.67 2.04
N ILE A 59 -5.09 -3.86 2.40
CA ILE A 59 -6.51 -4.17 2.20
C ILE A 59 -6.77 -4.43 0.72
N THR A 60 -6.38 -3.50 -0.15
CA THR A 60 -6.72 -3.57 -1.58
C THR A 60 -6.04 -4.76 -2.26
N HIS A 61 -4.75 -4.98 -1.98
CA HIS A 61 -4.00 -6.12 -2.49
C HIS A 61 -4.66 -7.44 -2.12
N THR A 62 -4.99 -7.65 -0.83
CA THR A 62 -5.58 -8.91 -0.37
C THR A 62 -6.92 -9.23 -1.05
N PHE A 63 -7.75 -8.22 -1.35
CA PHE A 63 -9.00 -8.46 -2.07
C PHE A 63 -8.79 -8.72 -3.57
N ILE A 64 -7.79 -8.08 -4.18
CA ILE A 64 -7.54 -8.18 -5.62
C ILE A 64 -6.73 -9.45 -5.97
N ASP A 65 -5.86 -9.93 -5.06
CA ASP A 65 -5.06 -11.17 -5.23
C ASP A 65 -5.92 -12.44 -5.36
N VAL A 66 -7.21 -12.35 -5.02
CA VAL A 66 -8.19 -13.41 -5.34
C VAL A 66 -8.34 -13.64 -6.84
N ILE A 67 -8.13 -12.61 -7.68
CA ILE A 67 -8.29 -12.73 -9.13
C ILE A 67 -7.20 -13.64 -9.73
N PRO A 68 -5.90 -13.33 -9.62
CA PRO A 68 -4.87 -14.20 -10.20
C PRO A 68 -4.82 -15.58 -9.53
N THR A 69 -5.23 -15.73 -8.27
CA THR A 69 -5.25 -17.04 -7.60
C THR A 69 -6.36 -17.98 -8.08
N THR A 70 -7.30 -17.50 -8.90
CA THR A 70 -8.35 -18.33 -9.52
C THR A 70 -7.95 -18.95 -10.87
N PHE A 71 -6.81 -18.55 -11.45
CA PHE A 71 -6.32 -19.01 -12.75
C PHE A 71 -4.92 -19.64 -12.63
#